data_AF-A0A1M2UW34-F1
#
_entry.id   AF-A0A1M2UW34-F1
#
_cell.length_a   1.000
_cell.length_b   1.000
_cell.length_c   1.000
_cell.angle_alpha   90.00
_cell.angle_beta   90.00
_cell.angle_gamma   90.00
#
_symmetry.space_group_name_H-M   'P 1'
#
loop_
_entity.id
_entity.type
_entity.pdbx_description
1 polymer ?
#
loop_
_entity_poly.entity_id
_entity_poly.type
_entity_poly.pdbx_seq_one_letter_code
_entity_poly.pdbx_strand_id
1 'polypeptide(L)'
;MSDKFFYKGRQDARQHHTDYGGFKTKASQKSGSKKFPLTLVVTSEARKQEIEAQVAEAGLHANITVDDREGAVESIAELTVLLNKVATVVTTKTPSRNDPCSCGSGLKFKKCCG
;
A
#
# COMPACT_ATOMS: atom_id res chain seq x y z
N MET A 1 -2.68 -35.26 -27.92
CA MET A 1 -1.53 -34.60 -28.55
C MET A 1 -0.43 -34.55 -27.50
N SER A 2 0.56 -35.43 -27.61
CA SER A 2 1.67 -35.52 -26.67
C SER A 2 2.55 -34.29 -26.86
N ASP A 3 2.53 -33.46 -25.84
CA ASP A 3 3.27 -32.22 -25.77
C ASP A 3 4.77 -32.51 -25.92
N LYS A 4 5.45 -31.75 -26.77
CA LYS A 4 6.83 -31.99 -27.27
C LYS A 4 7.93 -31.77 -26.22
N PHE A 5 7.65 -32.05 -24.95
CA PHE A 5 8.56 -31.83 -23.81
C PHE A 5 9.62 -32.94 -23.62
N PHE A 6 9.73 -33.88 -24.56
CA PHE A 6 10.63 -35.02 -24.43
C PHE A 6 11.50 -35.17 -25.68
N TYR A 7 12.60 -34.42 -25.76
CA TYR A 7 13.64 -34.68 -26.76
C TYR A 7 14.41 -35.95 -26.35
N LYS A 8 14.37 -37.00 -27.18
CA LYS A 8 15.03 -38.30 -26.92
C LYS A 8 14.68 -38.96 -25.57
N GLY A 9 13.44 -38.80 -25.10
CA GLY A 9 12.94 -39.46 -23.89
C GLY A 9 13.56 -38.96 -22.58
N ARG A 10 14.33 -37.85 -22.60
CA ARG A 10 14.81 -37.20 -21.38
C ARG A 10 13.78 -36.16 -20.92
N GLN A 11 13.48 -36.15 -19.62
CA GLN A 11 12.75 -35.05 -19.00
C GLN A 11 13.65 -33.82 -18.98
N ASP A 12 13.19 -32.71 -19.56
CA ASP A 12 13.88 -31.44 -19.41
C ASP A 12 13.93 -31.04 -17.93
N ALA A 13 15.07 -30.53 -17.49
CA ALA A 13 15.23 -30.04 -16.13
C ALA A 13 14.23 -28.90 -15.89
N ARG A 14 13.43 -29.02 -14.83
CA ARG A 14 12.51 -27.96 -14.40
C ARG A 14 13.34 -26.72 -14.08
N GLN A 15 13.24 -25.70 -14.93
CA GLN A 15 13.89 -24.41 -14.70
C GLN A 15 13.38 -23.80 -13.39
N HIS A 16 14.26 -23.20 -12.57
CA HIS A 16 13.84 -22.56 -11.35
C HIS A 16 13.18 -21.22 -11.69
N HIS A 17 12.00 -20.95 -11.12
CA HIS A 17 11.17 -19.79 -11.48
C HIS A 17 11.82 -18.43 -11.16
N THR A 18 12.96 -18.41 -10.46
CA THR A 18 13.73 -17.20 -10.16
C THR A 18 14.87 -16.92 -11.14
N ASP A 19 15.27 -17.91 -11.96
CA ASP A 19 16.47 -17.80 -12.81
C ASP A 19 16.30 -16.77 -13.93
N TYR A 20 15.06 -16.47 -14.31
CA TYR A 20 14.70 -15.43 -15.28
C TYR A 20 14.30 -14.09 -14.64
N GLY A 21 14.71 -13.87 -13.38
CA GLY A 21 14.45 -12.60 -12.69
C GLY A 21 12.96 -12.39 -12.44
N GLY A 22 12.38 -13.21 -11.57
CA GLY A 22 10.97 -13.18 -11.19
C GLY A 22 10.42 -11.79 -10.82
N PHE A 23 9.10 -11.67 -10.69
CA PHE A 23 8.41 -10.39 -10.50
C PHE A 23 8.99 -9.58 -9.33
N LYS A 24 9.57 -8.41 -9.66
CA LYS A 24 10.14 -7.48 -8.67
C LYS A 24 9.10 -6.45 -8.29
N THR A 25 8.62 -6.51 -7.06
CA THR A 25 7.75 -5.47 -6.50
C THR A 25 8.59 -4.22 -6.21
N LYS A 26 8.07 -3.04 -6.57
CA LYS A 26 8.69 -1.75 -6.20
C LYS A 26 8.35 -1.37 -4.76
N ALA A 27 8.58 -2.27 -3.80
CA ALA A 27 8.11 -2.14 -2.41
C ALA A 27 8.70 -0.92 -1.66
N SER A 28 9.88 -0.47 -2.06
CA SER A 28 10.56 0.72 -1.54
C SER A 28 10.01 2.05 -2.10
N GLN A 29 9.25 2.00 -3.19
CA GLN A 29 8.61 3.18 -3.78
C GLN A 29 7.33 3.51 -3.00
N LYS A 30 7.38 4.58 -2.21
CA LYS A 30 6.21 5.12 -1.50
C LYS A 30 5.58 6.25 -2.32
N SER A 31 4.40 6.02 -2.86
CA SER A 31 3.63 7.03 -3.58
C SER A 31 3.30 8.21 -2.67
N GLY A 32 3.38 9.43 -3.22
CA GLY A 32 3.19 10.67 -2.46
C GLY A 32 4.39 11.12 -1.63
N SER A 33 5.54 10.44 -1.72
CA SER A 33 6.78 10.90 -1.10
C SER A 33 7.51 11.90 -1.98
N LYS A 34 8.45 12.67 -1.42
CA LYS A 34 9.25 13.66 -2.18
C LYS A 34 9.97 13.06 -3.39
N LYS A 35 10.44 11.81 -3.27
CA LYS A 35 11.14 11.11 -4.36
C LYS A 35 10.18 10.52 -5.40
N PHE A 36 8.94 10.26 -5.00
CA PHE A 36 7.91 9.63 -5.82
C PHE A 36 6.57 10.34 -5.62
N PRO A 37 6.44 11.57 -6.16
CA PRO A 37 5.20 12.34 -6.05
C PRO A 37 4.07 11.65 -6.80
N LEU A 38 2.83 11.90 -6.38
CA LEU A 38 1.63 11.44 -7.10
C LEU A 38 1.53 12.15 -8.45
N THR A 39 1.05 11.46 -9.46
CA THR A 39 0.79 12.04 -10.78
C THR A 39 -0.71 12.20 -10.94
N LEU A 40 -1.20 13.44 -10.83
CA LEU A 40 -2.63 13.76 -10.84
C LEU A 40 -2.98 14.63 -12.05
N VAL A 41 -4.14 14.35 -12.66
CA VAL A 41 -4.68 15.14 -13.78
C VAL A 41 -6.04 15.69 -13.39
N VAL A 42 -6.25 16.98 -13.60
CA VAL A 42 -7.51 17.70 -13.33
C VAL A 42 -7.93 18.49 -14.55
N THR A 43 -9.22 18.81 -14.65
CA THR A 43 -9.84 19.44 -15.82
C THR A 43 -10.03 20.95 -15.69
N SER A 44 -9.75 21.53 -14.51
CA SER A 44 -9.88 22.97 -14.29
C SER A 44 -8.92 23.47 -13.21
N GLU A 45 -8.63 24.77 -13.27
CA GLU A 45 -7.76 25.44 -12.29
C GLU A 45 -8.39 25.49 -10.89
N ALA A 46 -9.71 25.65 -10.79
CA ALA A 46 -10.40 25.60 -9.50
C ALA A 46 -10.21 24.23 -8.82
N ARG A 47 -10.38 23.14 -9.58
CA ARG A 47 -10.15 21.77 -9.09
C ARG A 47 -8.69 21.53 -8.72
N LYS A 48 -7.75 22.14 -9.44
CA LYS A 48 -6.33 22.08 -9.09
C LYS A 48 -6.06 22.65 -7.69
N GLN A 49 -6.60 23.83 -7.36
CA GLN A 49 -6.40 24.44 -6.05
C GLN A 49 -7.00 23.61 -4.91
N GLU A 50 -8.18 23.01 -5.14
CA GLU A 50 -8.80 22.10 -4.17
C GLU A 50 -7.91 20.87 -3.90
N ILE A 51 -7.41 20.23 -4.96
CA ILE A 51 -6.55 19.06 -4.86
C ILE A 51 -5.21 19.43 -4.20
N GLU A 52 -4.63 20.58 -4.51
CA GLU A 52 -3.40 21.08 -3.87
C GLU A 52 -3.59 21.25 -2.36
N ALA A 53 -4.73 21.79 -1.93
CA ALA A 53 -5.06 21.91 -0.51
C ALA A 53 -5.19 20.53 0.17
N GLN A 54 -5.87 19.57 -0.46
CA GLN A 54 -6.01 18.20 0.06
C GLN A 54 -4.66 17.47 0.16
N VAL A 55 -3.79 17.64 -0.83
CA VAL A 55 -2.45 17.06 -0.84
C VAL A 55 -1.59 17.65 0.27
N ALA A 56 -1.68 18.97 0.49
CA ALA A 56 -0.95 19.66 1.57
C ALA A 56 -1.44 19.24 2.96
N GLU A 57 -2.76 19.14 3.17
CA GLU A 57 -3.37 18.67 4.42
C GLU A 57 -2.91 17.24 4.77
N ALA A 58 -2.84 16.37 3.75
CA ALA A 58 -2.36 15.00 3.92
C ALA A 58 -0.83 14.89 4.05
N GLY A 59 -0.07 15.99 3.89
CA GLY A 59 1.39 16.00 3.92
C GLY A 59 2.03 15.20 2.77
N LEU A 60 1.35 15.08 1.64
CA LEU A 60 1.80 14.35 0.46
C LEU A 60 2.44 15.28 -0.57
N HIS A 61 3.20 14.71 -1.50
CA HIS A 61 3.73 15.43 -2.66
C HIS A 61 3.05 14.94 -3.94
N ALA A 62 2.57 15.87 -4.77
CA ALA A 62 1.92 15.58 -6.05
C ALA A 62 2.37 16.54 -7.15
N ASN A 63 2.48 16.03 -8.37
CA ASN A 63 2.58 16.80 -9.60
C ASN A 63 1.20 16.82 -10.25
N ILE A 64 0.61 18.02 -10.34
CA ILE A 64 -0.76 18.21 -10.81
C ILE A 64 -0.73 18.93 -12.15
N THR A 65 -1.24 18.27 -13.19
CA THR A 65 -1.37 18.83 -14.54
C THR A 65 -2.83 19.13 -14.84
N VAL A 66 -3.10 20.26 -15.49
CA VAL A 66 -4.44 20.64 -15.94
C VAL A 66 -4.58 20.24 -17.41
N ASP A 67 -5.63 19.50 -17.73
CA ASP A 67 -6.00 19.10 -19.08
C ASP A 67 -7.38 19.70 -19.42
N ASP A 68 -7.38 20.83 -20.12
CA ASP A 68 -8.61 21.58 -20.50
C ASP A 68 -9.26 21.07 -21.80
N ARG A 69 -8.88 19.88 -22.27
CA ARG A 69 -9.38 19.31 -23.52
C ARG A 69 -10.81 18.81 -23.35
N GLU A 70 -11.66 19.01 -24.37
CA GLU A 70 -13.02 18.46 -24.37
C GLU A 70 -12.98 16.92 -24.26
N GLY A 71 -13.55 16.39 -23.17
CA GLY A 71 -13.55 14.96 -22.87
C GLY A 71 -12.36 14.45 -22.03
N ALA A 72 -11.53 15.35 -21.48
CA ALA A 72 -10.49 14.97 -20.53
C ALA A 72 -11.08 14.33 -19.25
N VAL A 73 -10.47 13.24 -18.79
CA VAL A 73 -10.90 12.48 -17.60
C VAL A 73 -9.99 12.82 -16.42
N GLU A 74 -10.58 13.19 -15.28
CA GLU A 74 -9.82 13.43 -14.05
C GLU A 74 -9.11 12.15 -13.58
N SER A 75 -7.80 12.25 -13.32
CA SER A 75 -6.99 11.15 -12.79
C SER A 75 -6.55 11.47 -11.36
N ILE A 76 -7.45 11.22 -10.40
CA ILE A 76 -7.24 11.47 -8.97
C ILE A 76 -7.30 10.21 -8.09
N ALA A 77 -7.40 9.03 -8.72
CA ALA A 77 -7.60 7.76 -8.02
C ALA A 77 -6.50 7.43 -7.01
N GLU A 78 -5.24 7.81 -7.28
CA GLU A 78 -4.14 7.56 -6.34
C GLU A 78 -4.30 8.34 -5.03
N LEU A 79 -4.74 9.60 -5.13
CA LEU A 79 -4.98 10.45 -3.97
C LEU A 79 -6.16 9.91 -3.15
N THR A 80 -7.26 9.53 -3.81
CA THR A 80 -8.44 9.02 -3.10
C THR A 80 -8.17 7.71 -2.37
N VAL A 81 -7.36 6.81 -2.95
CA VAL A 81 -6.94 5.56 -2.28
C VAL A 81 -6.12 5.86 -1.02
N LEU A 82 -5.23 6.85 -1.07
CA LEU A 82 -4.40 7.21 0.09
C LEU A 82 -5.22 7.87 1.20
N LEU A 83 -6.17 8.74 0.84
CA LEU A 83 -7.05 9.40 1.82
C LEU A 83 -8.04 8.44 2.47
N ASN A 84 -8.56 7.47 1.72
CA ASN A 84 -9.50 6.47 2.23
C ASN A 84 -8.83 5.31 2.97
N LYS A 85 -7.50 5.37 3.18
CA LYS A 85 -6.78 4.29 3.83
C LYS A 85 -7.18 4.21 5.31
N VAL A 86 -7.84 3.11 5.67
CA VAL A 86 -8.26 2.84 7.05
C VAL A 86 -7.05 2.80 7.97
N ALA A 87 -7.11 3.57 9.05
CA ALA A 87 -6.08 3.55 10.09
C ALA A 87 -6.07 2.19 10.81
N THR A 88 -4.88 1.68 11.09
CA THR A 88 -4.73 0.46 11.88
C THR A 88 -5.16 0.71 13.32
N VAL A 89 -6.05 -0.13 13.85
CA VAL A 89 -6.39 -0.11 15.28
C VAL A 89 -5.18 -0.59 16.07
N VAL A 90 -4.62 0.30 16.90
CA VAL A 90 -3.53 -0.06 17.81
C VAL A 90 -4.15 -0.59 19.10
N THR A 91 -4.20 -1.92 19.23
CA THR A 91 -4.60 -2.55 20.49
C THR A 91 -3.42 -2.52 21.46
N THR A 92 -3.67 -2.05 22.69
CA THR A 92 -2.68 -2.13 23.77
C THR A 92 -2.30 -3.57 24.03
N LYS A 93 -1.00 -3.86 24.17
CA LYS A 93 -0.53 -5.21 24.53
C LYS A 93 -1.20 -5.65 25.83
N THR A 94 -1.73 -6.86 25.84
CA THR A 94 -2.22 -7.47 27.08
C THR A 94 -1.06 -7.64 28.06
N PRO A 95 -1.30 -7.42 29.37
CA PRO A 95 -0.27 -7.60 30.40
C PRO A 95 0.29 -9.03 30.36
N SER A 96 1.59 -9.20 30.62
CA SER A 96 2.19 -10.52 30.63
C SER A 96 1.67 -11.34 31.82
N ARG A 97 1.82 -12.67 31.74
CA ARG A 97 1.29 -13.65 32.72
C ARG A 97 1.54 -13.26 34.20
N ASN A 98 2.66 -12.63 34.52
CA ASN A 98 3.02 -12.25 35.90
C ASN A 98 2.85 -10.75 36.21
N ASP A 99 2.49 -9.92 35.23
CA ASP A 99 2.28 -8.48 35.42
C ASP A 99 0.99 -8.22 36.21
N PRO A 100 0.88 -7.06 36.90
CA PRO A 100 -0.37 -6.66 37.55
C PRO A 100 -1.51 -6.63 36.53
N CYS A 101 -2.66 -7.19 36.93
CA CYS A 101 -3.79 -7.30 36.03
C CYS A 101 -4.40 -5.93 35.72
N SER A 102 -4.77 -5.73 34.46
CA SER A 102 -5.49 -4.54 33.97
C SER A 102 -6.87 -4.36 34.61
N CYS A 103 -7.41 -5.37 35.31
CA CYS A 103 -8.65 -5.31 36.09
C CYS A 103 -8.54 -4.45 37.37
N GLY A 104 -7.34 -4.00 37.74
CA GLY A 104 -7.10 -3.20 38.95
C GLY A 104 -7.11 -3.99 40.26
N SER A 105 -7.19 -5.33 40.20
CA SER A 105 -7.24 -6.19 41.40
C SER A 105 -5.93 -6.29 42.18
N GLY A 106 -4.83 -5.73 41.66
CA GLY A 106 -3.49 -5.90 42.23
C GLY A 106 -2.89 -7.31 42.11
N LEU A 107 -3.66 -8.27 41.58
CA LEU A 107 -3.21 -9.65 41.34
C LEU A 107 -2.43 -9.76 40.02
N LYS A 108 -1.57 -10.77 39.91
CA LYS A 108 -0.91 -11.13 38.65
C LYS A 108 -1.95 -11.48 37.59
N PHE A 109 -1.71 -11.16 36.31
CA PHE A 109 -2.65 -11.39 35.21
C PHE A 109 -3.18 -12.84 35.17
N LYS A 110 -2.30 -13.83 35.31
CA LYS A 110 -2.62 -15.28 35.38
C LYS A 110 -3.52 -15.73 36.54
N LYS A 111 -3.84 -14.81 37.46
CA LYS A 111 -4.65 -15.05 38.65
C LYS A 111 -5.91 -14.16 38.67
N CYS A 112 -6.12 -13.26 37.70
CA CYS A 112 -7.33 -12.43 37.57
C CYS A 112 -8.02 -12.67 36.22
N CYS A 113 -7.50 -12.09 35.13
CA CYS A 113 -8.15 -12.05 33.81
C CYS A 113 -7.45 -12.90 32.74
N GLY A 114 -6.49 -13.73 33.13
CA GLY A 114 -5.74 -14.63 32.25
C GLY A 114 -5.85 -16.09 32.68
#